data_AF-A0A356KZW9-F1
#
_entry.id   AF-A0A356KZW9-F1
#
_cell.length_a   1.000
_cell.length_b   1.000
_cell.length_c   1.000
_cell.angle_alpha   90.00
_cell.angle_beta   90.00
_cell.angle_gamma   90.00
#
_symmetry.space_group_name_H-M   'P 1'
#
loop_
_entity.id
_entity.type
_entity.pdbx_description
1 polymer ?
#
loop_
_entity_poly.entity_id
_entity_poly.type
_entity_poly.pdbx_seq_one_letter_code
_entity_poly.pdbx_strand_id
1 'polypeptide(L)'
;MYNFDEIIDRQHTNALKTDGFRGYIFHAGPEKVFPYKDDEFVHMWVADMDFAVAPEIIDAIRKRLDRRIFGYTGVFTHDYYNSFSKW
;
A
#
# COMPACT_ATOMS: atom_id res chain seq x y z
N MET A 1 19.76 -6.55 0.02
CA MET A 1 19.59 -6.01 -1.34
C MET A 1 18.10 -5.96 -1.61
N TYR A 2 17.59 -4.86 -2.16
CA TYR A 2 16.17 -4.71 -2.49
C TYR A 2 15.91 -5.33 -3.86
N ASN A 3 14.83 -6.08 -4.03
CA ASN A 3 14.41 -6.63 -5.31
C ASN A 3 13.24 -5.82 -5.87
N PHE A 4 13.51 -4.89 -6.78
CA PHE A 4 12.46 -4.08 -7.43
C PHE A 4 11.86 -4.77 -8.66
N ASP A 5 12.41 -5.92 -9.08
CA ASP A 5 11.88 -6.73 -10.19
C ASP A 5 10.86 -7.78 -9.70
N GLU A 6 10.63 -7.86 -8.38
CA GLU A 6 9.61 -8.73 -7.81
C GLU A 6 8.21 -8.25 -8.23
N ILE A 7 7.45 -9.13 -8.89
CA ILE A 7 6.05 -8.88 -9.20
C ILE A 7 5.21 -9.27 -7.98
N ILE A 8 4.55 -8.28 -7.38
CA ILE A 8 3.64 -8.46 -6.25
C ILE A 8 2.23 -8.18 -6.73
N ASP A 9 1.36 -9.19 -6.64
CA ASP A 9 -0.05 -9.02 -6.98
C ASP A 9 -0.75 -8.14 -5.92
N ARG A 10 -1.47 -7.13 -6.41
CA ARG A 10 -2.22 -6.16 -5.61
C ARG A 10 -3.72 -6.28 -5.81
N GLN A 11 -4.19 -7.19 -6.66
CA GLN A 11 -5.62 -7.47 -6.82
C GLN A 11 -6.21 -8.04 -5.53
N HIS A 12 -7.48 -7.72 -5.26
CA HIS A 12 -8.21 -8.22 -4.10
C HIS A 12 -7.60 -7.84 -2.73
N THR A 13 -6.78 -6.79 -2.70
CA THR A 13 -6.18 -6.25 -1.47
C THR A 13 -6.89 -4.99 -0.97
N ASN A 14 -7.98 -4.57 -1.62
CA ASN A 14 -8.61 -3.27 -1.48
C ASN A 14 -7.68 -2.11 -1.90
N ALA A 15 -6.81 -2.37 -2.88
CA ALA A 15 -5.89 -1.35 -3.39
C ALA A 15 -6.65 -0.40 -4.33
N LEU A 16 -6.59 0.90 -4.06
CA LEU A 16 -7.27 1.91 -4.87
C LEU A 16 -6.82 1.84 -6.35
N LYS A 17 -5.52 1.60 -6.57
CA LYS A 17 -4.90 1.53 -7.90
C LYS A 17 -5.51 0.47 -8.81
N THR A 18 -5.71 -0.75 -8.30
CA THR A 18 -6.15 -1.95 -9.04
C THR A 18 -7.63 -2.26 -8.85
N ASP A 19 -8.14 -2.22 -7.61
CA ASP A 19 -9.52 -2.61 -7.30
C ASP A 19 -10.49 -1.41 -7.39
N GLY A 20 -9.99 -0.19 -7.14
CA GLY A 20 -10.80 1.03 -7.02
C GLY A 20 -10.84 1.93 -8.26
N PHE A 21 -10.09 1.62 -9.32
CA PHE A 21 -9.91 2.52 -10.47
C PHE A 21 -11.22 2.88 -11.18
N ARG A 22 -12.17 1.94 -11.28
CA ARG A 22 -13.46 2.15 -11.96
C ARG A 22 -14.28 3.24 -11.29
N GLY A 23 -14.44 3.13 -9.98
CA GLY A 23 -15.20 4.10 -9.19
C GLY A 23 -14.49 5.44 -9.10
N TYR A 24 -13.16 5.44 -8.98
CA TYR A 24 -12.39 6.67 -8.78
C TYR A 24 -12.18 7.46 -10.08
N ILE A 25 -11.70 6.81 -11.15
CA ILE A 25 -11.36 7.49 -12.41
C ILE A 25 -12.59 7.69 -13.28
N PHE A 26 -13.43 6.66 -13.40
CA PHE A 26 -14.52 6.62 -14.37
C PHE A 26 -15.90 6.86 -13.76
N HIS A 27 -15.98 6.98 -12.42
CA HIS A 27 -17.24 7.08 -11.67
C HIS A 27 -18.26 6.02 -12.09
N ALA A 28 -17.77 4.79 -12.26
CA ALA A 28 -18.53 3.70 -12.84
C ALA A 28 -18.43 2.43 -11.99
N GLY A 29 -19.54 1.71 -11.91
CA GLY A 29 -19.60 0.35 -11.38
C GLY A 29 -19.42 -0.69 -12.50
N PRO A 30 -19.71 -1.98 -12.22
CA PRO A 30 -19.54 -3.08 -13.17
C PRO A 30 -20.46 -2.97 -14.41
N GLU A 31 -21.50 -2.15 -14.37
CA GLU A 31 -22.43 -1.91 -15.47
C GLU A 31 -21.80 -1.24 -16.70
N LYS A 32 -20.69 -0.50 -16.52
CA LYS A 32 -19.98 0.14 -17.62
C LYS A 32 -19.04 -0.85 -18.30
N VAL A 33 -19.35 -1.29 -19.51
CA VAL A 33 -18.45 -2.20 -20.24
C VAL A 33 -17.33 -1.40 -20.90
N PHE A 34 -16.06 -1.74 -20.60
CA PHE A 34 -14.90 -1.21 -21.30
C PHE A 34 -14.49 -2.13 -22.47
N PRO A 35 -13.70 -1.64 -23.44
CA PRO A 35 -13.18 -2.47 -24.54
C PRO A 35 -12.26 -3.61 -24.10
N TYR A 36 -11.70 -3.53 -22.89
CA TYR A 36 -10.81 -4.52 -22.28
C TYR A 36 -11.39 -4.95 -20.94
N LYS A 37 -11.04 -6.15 -20.48
CA LYS A 37 -11.36 -6.60 -19.13
C LYS A 37 -10.56 -5.82 -18.10
N ASP A 38 -11.06 -5.77 -16.87
CA ASP A 38 -10.44 -5.02 -15.79
C ASP A 38 -9.00 -5.47 -15.49
N ASP A 39 -8.71 -6.77 -15.65
CA ASP A 39 -7.39 -7.39 -15.45
C ASP A 39 -6.41 -7.18 -16.62
N GLU A 40 -6.87 -6.64 -17.75
CA GLU A 40 -6.04 -6.29 -18.91
C GLU A 40 -5.52 -4.84 -18.85
N PHE A 41 -5.98 -4.03 -17.89
CA PHE A 41 -5.52 -2.65 -17.73
C PHE A 41 -4.16 -2.58 -17.05
N VAL A 42 -3.28 -1.73 -17.58
CA VAL A 42 -2.07 -1.30 -16.87
C VAL A 42 -2.40 -0.05 -16.05
N HIS A 43 -2.38 -0.18 -14.72
CA HIS A 43 -2.74 0.91 -13.83
C HIS A 43 -1.54 1.83 -13.55
N MET A 44 -1.50 3.02 -14.18
CA MET A 44 -0.42 4.01 -14.02
C MET A 44 -0.95 5.41 -13.69
N TRP A 45 -1.78 5.53 -12.65
CA TRP A 45 -2.58 6.75 -12.43
C TRP A 45 -2.47 7.34 -11.01
N VAL A 46 -2.47 6.52 -9.97
CA VAL A 46 -2.38 6.97 -8.57
C VAL A 46 -0.95 6.89 -8.05
N ALA A 47 -0.55 7.85 -7.21
CA ALA A 47 0.80 7.98 -6.67
C ALA A 47 1.05 7.05 -5.45
N ASP A 48 0.96 5.75 -5.68
CA ASP A 48 1.55 4.72 -4.82
C ASP A 48 2.48 3.80 -5.66
N MET A 49 3.15 2.84 -5.03
CA MET A 49 4.16 1.99 -5.69
C MET A 49 3.71 0.54 -5.77
N ASP A 50 4.20 -0.18 -6.79
CA ASP A 50 4.07 -1.65 -6.90
C ASP A 50 5.31 -2.39 -6.37
N PHE A 51 6.05 -1.75 -5.45
CA PHE A 51 7.20 -2.34 -4.79
C PHE A 51 6.84 -2.79 -3.37
N ALA A 52 7.51 -3.84 -2.89
CA ALA A 52 7.50 -4.16 -1.47
C ALA A 52 8.03 -2.97 -0.67
N VAL A 53 7.41 -2.72 0.49
CA VAL A 53 7.97 -1.81 1.48
C VAL A 53 9.30 -2.36 2.01
N ALA A 54 10.20 -1.49 2.46
CA ALA A 54 11.51 -1.89 2.97
C ALA A 54 11.40 -2.97 4.08
N PRO A 55 12.25 -4.02 4.08
CA PRO A 55 12.14 -5.12 5.04
C PRO A 55 12.26 -4.64 6.49
N GLU A 56 13.01 -3.56 6.76
CA GLU A 56 13.14 -2.95 8.08
C GLU A 56 11.79 -2.42 8.60
N ILE A 57 10.93 -1.90 7.70
CA ILE A 57 9.58 -1.44 8.03
C ILE A 57 8.66 -2.64 8.29
N ILE A 58 8.73 -3.69 7.44
CA ILE A 58 7.95 -4.93 7.63
C ILE A 58 8.28 -5.55 9.00
N ASP A 59 9.56 -5.64 9.34
CA ASP A 59 10.01 -6.24 10.59
C ASP A 59 9.62 -5.40 11.81
N ALA A 60 9.65 -4.06 11.71
CA ALA A 60 9.16 -3.19 12.77
C ALA A 60 7.65 -3.40 13.02
N ILE A 61 6.85 -3.54 11.95
CA ILE A 61 5.42 -3.85 12.06
C ILE A 61 5.21 -5.23 12.68
N ARG A 62 5.91 -6.28 12.22
CA ARG A 62 5.84 -7.63 12.79
C ARG A 62 6.16 -7.65 14.28
N LYS A 63 7.27 -7.03 14.70
CA LYS A 63 7.64 -6.90 16.12
C LYS A 63 6.56 -6.21 16.94
N ARG A 64 5.86 -5.21 16.36
CA ARG A 64 4.74 -4.54 17.03
C ARG A 64 3.52 -5.45 17.14
N LEU A 65 3.23 -6.25 16.11
CA LEU A 65 2.16 -7.25 16.10
C LEU A 65 2.38 -8.34 17.17
N ASP A 66 3.63 -8.79 17.34
CA ASP A 66 4.01 -9.82 18.33
C ASP A 66 3.70 -9.43 19.78
N ARG A 67 3.51 -8.13 20.05
CA ARG A 67 3.10 -7.64 21.38
C ARG A 67 1.63 -7.92 21.71
N ARG A 68 0.81 -8.32 20.73
CA ARG A 68 -0.59 -8.80 20.86
C ARG A 68 -1.61 -7.84 21.49
N ILE A 69 -1.20 -6.64 21.91
CA ILE A 69 -2.08 -5.61 22.48
C ILE A 69 -2.02 -4.36 21.60
N PHE A 70 -3.17 -3.94 21.08
CA PHE A 70 -3.33 -2.84 20.12
C PHE A 70 -4.15 -1.67 20.67
N GLY A 71 -4.05 -1.43 21.99
CA GLY A 71 -4.72 -0.30 22.66
C GLY A 71 -4.06 1.04 22.37
N TYR A 72 -4.49 2.07 23.11
CA TYR A 72 -3.99 3.44 22.99
C TYR A 72 -2.46 3.50 22.99
N THR A 73 -1.91 4.13 21.96
CA THR A 73 -0.46 4.29 21.78
C THR A 73 -0.16 5.79 21.66
N GLY A 74 0.80 6.27 22.44
CA GLY A 74 1.29 7.65 22.41
C GLY A 74 2.79 7.70 22.16
N VAL A 75 3.26 8.80 21.57
CA VAL A 75 4.68 9.06 21.35
C VAL A 75 5.24 9.74 22.61
N PHE A 76 5.87 8.97 23.48
CA PHE A 76 6.42 9.46 24.76
C PHE A 76 7.94 9.60 24.77
N THR A 77 8.62 9.17 23.70
CA THR A 77 10.07 9.33 23.53
C THR A 77 10.38 10.31 22.41
N HIS A 78 11.61 10.85 22.43
CA HIS A 78 12.08 11.76 21.39
C HIS A 78 12.49 11.02 20.10
N ASP A 79 12.51 9.68 20.09
CA ASP A 79 13.05 8.88 18.99
C ASP A 79 12.30 9.13 17.67
N TYR A 80 10.97 9.28 17.74
CA TYR A 80 10.16 9.62 16.58
C TYR A 80 10.63 10.94 15.96
N TYR A 81 10.65 12.02 16.74
CA TYR A 81 11.08 13.34 16.27
C TYR A 81 12.53 13.36 15.78
N ASN A 82 13.42 12.67 16.49
CA ASN A 82 14.84 12.55 16.12
C ASN A 82 15.07 11.82 14.80
N SER A 83 14.16 10.92 14.41
CA SER A 83 14.25 10.21 13.13
C SER A 83 13.96 11.12 11.93
N PHE A 84 13.07 12.10 12.09
CA PHE A 84 12.73 13.06 11.04
C PHE A 84 13.64 14.29 11.04
N SER A 85 14.12 14.74 12.20
CA SER A 85 14.88 15.99 12.30
C SER A 85 16.23 15.99 11.56
N LYS A 86 16.71 14.79 11.20
CA LYS A 86 17.96 14.58 10.46
C LYS A 86 17.74 14.37 8.95
N TRP A 87 16.48 14.37 8.52
CA TRP A 87 16.10 14.22 7.12
C TRP A 87 15.97 15.60 6.48
#